data_AF-A0A1R3GCX5-F1
#
_entry.id   AF-A0A1R3GCX5-F1
#
_cell.length_a   1.000
_cell.length_b   1.000
_cell.length_c   1.000
_cell.angle_alpha   90.00
_cell.angle_beta   90.00
_cell.angle_gamma   90.00
#
_symmetry.space_group_name_H-M   'P 1'
#
loop_
_entity.id
_entity.type
_entity.pdbx_description
1 polymer ?
#
loop_
_entity_poly.entity_id
_entity_poly.type
_entity_poly.pdbx_seq_one_letter_code
_entity_poly.pdbx_strand_id
1 'polypeptide(L)'
;MATALGYDYSSGVWQFEGYSYVPSRNGTSGVCIMQVFGASSHATTLMLRVYKGSLYYYREGPIEKNIYDRWFKLNVIHDVDASKLKVYIDGVLKLEAPGRGGENHYFKFGVYSQDDASHYMESRWKHIKGYDYSSGVHQFEGYFYVPSHHGTSGVCIMQIFGASPPHASTLMLRVYNGKLYYYRSGKPLLENIYDKWFRLNVIHDVDASKVHVYINGVKKLEADGRGGTNHFYKFGVYAQEGASHYMESRWKGIKIFKMK
;
A
#
# COMPACT_ATOMS: atom_id res chain seq x y z
N MET A 1 -6.90 -5.85 8.92
CA MET A 1 -5.89 -6.24 7.93
C MET A 1 -5.88 -5.20 6.81
N ALA A 2 -4.70 -4.64 6.53
CA ALA A 2 -4.48 -3.81 5.34
C ALA A 2 -4.31 -4.75 4.14
N THR A 3 -5.03 -4.48 3.06
CA THR A 3 -4.91 -5.17 1.78
C THR A 3 -4.86 -4.09 0.73
N ALA A 4 -3.92 -4.16 -0.22
CA ALA A 4 -3.79 -3.19 -1.30
C ALA A 4 -3.85 -3.89 -2.65
N LEU A 5 -4.68 -3.38 -3.57
CA LEU A 5 -4.76 -3.82 -4.97
C LEU A 5 -4.03 -2.82 -5.86
N GLY A 6 -3.24 -3.35 -6.80
CA GLY A 6 -2.47 -2.58 -7.76
C GLY A 6 -3.15 -2.32 -9.10
N TYR A 7 -2.42 -1.71 -10.04
CA TYR A 7 -2.85 -1.56 -11.43
C TYR A 7 -3.04 -2.91 -12.11
N ASP A 8 -4.09 -3.00 -12.92
CA ASP A 8 -4.34 -4.11 -13.84
C ASP A 8 -3.36 -4.06 -15.03
N TYR A 9 -2.86 -5.23 -15.43
CA TYR A 9 -1.95 -5.39 -16.56
C TYR A 9 -2.10 -6.74 -17.26
N SER A 10 -1.81 -6.79 -18.56
CA SER A 10 -2.01 -7.98 -19.40
C SER A 10 -0.79 -8.39 -20.25
N SER A 11 0.27 -7.58 -20.29
CA SER A 11 1.48 -7.80 -21.10
C SER A 11 2.67 -7.03 -20.51
N GLY A 12 3.88 -7.32 -20.99
CA GLY A 12 5.10 -6.63 -20.59
C GLY A 12 5.69 -7.11 -19.25
N VAL A 13 6.67 -6.36 -18.76
CA VAL A 13 7.37 -6.63 -17.50
C VAL A 13 6.90 -5.68 -16.42
N TRP A 14 6.38 -6.24 -15.33
CA TRP A 14 5.82 -5.50 -14.21
C TRP A 14 6.58 -5.80 -12.94
N GLN A 15 6.78 -4.76 -12.11
CA GLN A 15 7.57 -4.87 -10.90
C GLN A 15 6.85 -4.23 -9.72
N PHE A 16 6.83 -4.95 -8.61
CA PHE A 16 6.48 -4.43 -7.29
C PHE A 16 7.71 -4.48 -6.39
N GLU A 17 8.00 -3.38 -5.71
CA GLU A 17 9.06 -3.32 -4.71
C GLU A 17 8.53 -2.69 -3.42
N GLY A 18 8.94 -3.21 -2.27
CA GLY A 18 8.58 -2.62 -0.98
C GLY A 18 9.31 -3.25 0.19
N TYR A 19 9.35 -2.57 1.32
CA TYR A 19 9.84 -3.17 2.56
C TYR A 19 8.68 -3.77 3.32
N SER A 20 8.80 -5.04 3.69
CA SER A 20 7.83 -5.79 4.49
C SER A 20 8.39 -6.06 5.88
N TYR A 21 7.49 -6.12 6.86
CA TYR A 21 7.77 -6.51 8.24
C TYR A 21 6.61 -7.36 8.76
N VAL A 22 6.92 -8.50 9.37
CA VAL A 22 5.94 -9.39 9.97
C VAL A 22 6.27 -9.52 11.45
N PRO A 23 5.41 -9.08 12.38
CA PRO A 23 5.69 -9.23 13.80
C PRO A 23 5.58 -10.70 14.23
N SER A 24 6.50 -11.15 15.08
CA SER A 24 6.38 -12.46 15.74
C SER A 24 5.30 -12.48 16.81
N ARG A 25 4.97 -11.32 17.39
CA ARG A 25 3.98 -11.20 18.48
C ARG A 25 2.66 -11.83 18.03
N ASN A 26 2.23 -12.85 18.77
CA ASN A 26 1.03 -13.66 18.51
C ASN A 26 1.07 -14.55 17.24
N GLY A 27 2.26 -14.73 16.64
CA GLY A 27 2.56 -15.86 15.74
C GLY A 27 1.95 -15.80 14.34
N THR A 28 1.98 -14.64 13.65
CA THR A 28 1.45 -14.46 12.27
C THR A 28 1.91 -15.58 11.32
N SER A 29 1.05 -16.56 11.08
CA SER A 29 1.32 -17.78 10.30
C SER A 29 0.07 -18.21 9.55
N GLY A 30 0.22 -18.98 8.47
CA GLY A 30 -0.91 -19.38 7.63
C GLY A 30 -1.52 -18.20 6.89
N VAL A 31 -0.70 -17.23 6.49
CA VAL A 31 -1.13 -16.02 5.80
C VAL A 31 -0.37 -15.81 4.51
N CYS A 32 -0.99 -15.18 3.53
CA CYS A 32 -0.31 -14.63 2.36
C CYS A 32 -0.02 -13.15 2.61
N ILE A 33 1.20 -12.70 2.31
CA ILE A 33 1.58 -11.29 2.46
C ILE A 33 1.73 -10.55 1.13
N MET A 34 1.95 -11.27 0.03
CA MET A 34 2.08 -10.72 -1.32
C MET A 34 1.48 -11.70 -2.33
N GLN A 35 0.73 -11.20 -3.31
CA GLN A 35 0.18 -11.99 -4.41
C GLN A 35 0.42 -11.29 -5.74
N VAL A 36 0.53 -12.09 -6.79
CA VAL A 36 0.18 -11.67 -8.15
C VAL A 36 -1.12 -12.38 -8.48
N PHE A 37 -2.20 -11.62 -8.59
CA PHE A 37 -3.52 -12.15 -8.96
C PHE A 37 -3.64 -12.23 -10.47
N GLY A 38 -4.48 -13.14 -10.98
CA GLY A 38 -4.58 -13.46 -12.41
C GLY A 38 -3.81 -14.72 -12.74
N ALA A 39 -4.47 -15.68 -13.40
CA ALA A 39 -3.91 -16.89 -13.98
C ALA A 39 -4.97 -17.55 -14.90
N SER A 40 -4.60 -18.52 -15.73
CA SER A 40 -5.54 -19.18 -16.66
C SER A 40 -6.44 -20.22 -15.98
N SER A 41 -5.87 -21.08 -15.13
CA SER A 41 -6.56 -22.19 -14.44
C SER A 41 -6.68 -21.99 -12.93
N HIS A 42 -6.13 -20.90 -12.41
CA HIS A 42 -6.07 -20.58 -10.98
C HIS A 42 -6.41 -19.11 -10.75
N ALA A 43 -6.64 -18.72 -9.49
CA ALA A 43 -6.89 -17.32 -9.15
C ALA A 43 -5.61 -16.45 -9.13
N THR A 44 -4.44 -17.06 -8.92
CA THR A 44 -3.17 -16.35 -8.71
C THR A 44 -2.05 -16.95 -9.52
N THR A 45 -1.15 -16.09 -10.01
CA THR A 45 0.14 -16.45 -10.58
C THR A 45 1.22 -16.59 -9.49
N LEU A 46 1.13 -15.82 -8.40
CA LEU A 46 2.03 -15.90 -7.25
C LEU A 46 1.28 -15.77 -5.93
N MET A 47 1.70 -16.55 -4.92
CA MET A 47 1.42 -16.26 -3.50
C MET A 47 2.71 -16.40 -2.68
N LEU A 48 3.04 -15.37 -1.89
CA LEU A 48 4.07 -15.44 -0.87
C LEU A 48 3.44 -15.60 0.50
N ARG A 49 3.53 -16.80 1.06
CA ARG A 49 2.89 -17.19 2.31
C ARG A 49 3.89 -17.23 3.46
N VAL A 50 3.44 -16.87 4.65
CA VAL A 50 4.23 -16.93 5.88
C VAL A 50 3.75 -18.11 6.71
N TYR A 51 4.69 -19.01 7.03
CA TYR A 51 4.46 -20.11 7.96
C TYR A 51 5.58 -20.12 8.99
N LYS A 52 5.22 -19.98 10.27
CA LYS A 52 6.15 -20.04 11.41
C LYS A 52 7.44 -19.23 11.20
N GLY A 53 7.31 -17.98 10.73
CA GLY A 53 8.43 -17.05 10.57
C GLY A 53 9.28 -17.26 9.31
N SER A 54 8.84 -18.10 8.38
CA SER A 54 9.49 -18.28 7.08
C SER A 54 8.53 -17.95 5.94
N LEU A 55 9.09 -17.43 4.84
CA LEU A 55 8.38 -17.08 3.61
C LEU A 55 8.42 -18.25 2.63
N TYR A 56 7.29 -18.58 2.02
CA TYR A 56 7.09 -19.68 1.09
C TYR A 56 6.46 -19.18 -0.21
N TYR A 57 6.78 -19.84 -1.32
CA TYR A 57 6.05 -19.76 -2.58
C TYR A 57 4.87 -20.73 -2.52
N TYR A 58 3.64 -20.24 -2.37
CA TYR A 58 2.49 -21.08 -2.00
C TYR A 58 2.83 -21.90 -0.73
N ARG A 59 2.96 -23.23 -0.85
CA ARG A 59 3.43 -24.13 0.22
C ARG A 59 4.83 -24.68 -0.05
N GLU A 60 5.46 -24.29 -1.16
CA GLU A 60 6.81 -24.69 -1.55
C GLU A 60 7.82 -23.70 -0.96
N GLY A 61 8.90 -24.22 -0.37
CA GLY A 61 9.92 -23.41 0.27
C GLY A 61 10.46 -24.04 1.55
N PRO A 62 11.02 -23.23 2.48
CA PRO A 62 10.97 -21.76 2.50
C PRO A 62 11.92 -21.09 1.49
N ILE A 63 11.47 -20.01 0.86
CA ILE A 63 12.32 -19.14 0.01
C ILE A 63 13.09 -18.10 0.84
N GLU A 64 12.65 -17.82 2.07
CA GLU A 64 13.40 -17.02 3.05
C GLU A 64 13.01 -17.46 4.47
N LYS A 65 14.00 -17.58 5.37
CA LYS A 65 13.77 -17.94 6.78
C LYS A 65 13.90 -16.72 7.69
N ASN A 66 13.37 -16.84 8.90
CA ASN A 66 13.55 -15.86 9.99
C ASN A 66 13.17 -14.42 9.56
N ILE A 67 11.98 -14.25 8.97
CA ILE A 67 11.50 -12.94 8.49
C ILE A 67 10.82 -12.12 9.60
N TYR A 68 10.57 -12.72 10.76
CA TYR A 68 9.90 -12.02 11.85
C TYR A 68 10.75 -10.89 12.42
N ASP A 69 10.06 -9.86 12.89
CA ASP A 69 10.61 -8.72 13.63
C ASP A 69 11.75 -7.97 12.95
N ARG A 70 11.89 -8.14 11.64
CA ARG A 70 12.82 -7.37 10.80
C ARG A 70 12.14 -6.82 9.57
N TRP A 71 12.65 -5.69 9.10
CA TRP A 71 12.30 -5.19 7.77
C TRP A 71 13.15 -5.93 6.75
N PHE A 72 12.52 -6.42 5.68
CA PHE A 72 13.21 -6.96 4.50
C PHE A 72 12.66 -6.33 3.24
N LYS A 73 13.53 -6.10 2.26
CA LYS A 73 13.14 -5.60 0.95
C LYS A 73 12.59 -6.76 0.12
N LEU A 74 11.33 -6.69 -0.25
CA LEU A 74 10.70 -7.59 -1.20
C LEU A 74 10.65 -6.92 -2.58
N ASN A 75 11.10 -7.63 -3.60
CA ASN A 75 10.93 -7.24 -4.99
C ASN A 75 10.37 -8.42 -5.79
N VAL A 76 9.24 -8.21 -6.44
CA VAL A 76 8.54 -9.21 -7.26
C VAL A 76 8.46 -8.67 -8.68
N ILE A 77 8.99 -9.43 -9.63
CA ILE A 77 8.93 -9.12 -11.06
C ILE A 77 8.07 -10.18 -11.73
N HIS A 78 7.10 -9.75 -12.52
CA HIS A 78 6.31 -10.59 -13.41
C HIS A 78 6.56 -10.15 -14.85
N ASP A 79 7.27 -10.98 -15.60
CA ASP A 79 7.44 -10.84 -17.03
C ASP A 79 6.35 -11.68 -17.70
N VAL A 80 5.28 -11.00 -18.12
CA VAL A 80 4.10 -11.65 -18.71
C VAL A 80 4.46 -12.26 -20.06
N ASP A 81 5.25 -11.54 -20.85
CA ASP A 81 5.61 -11.93 -22.21
C ASP A 81 6.55 -13.15 -22.21
N ALA A 82 7.48 -13.22 -21.25
CA ALA A 82 8.32 -14.40 -21.05
C ALA A 82 7.65 -15.49 -20.19
N SER A 83 6.45 -15.25 -19.67
CA SER A 83 5.76 -16.11 -18.70
C SER A 83 6.66 -16.52 -17.52
N LYS A 84 7.31 -15.55 -16.88
CA LYS A 84 8.24 -15.76 -15.75
C LYS A 84 7.97 -14.84 -14.57
N LEU A 85 8.14 -15.40 -13.36
CA LEU A 85 8.15 -14.68 -12.10
C LEU A 85 9.53 -14.75 -11.46
N LYS A 86 9.99 -13.63 -10.89
CA LYS A 86 11.18 -13.58 -10.05
C LYS A 86 10.88 -12.89 -8.73
N VAL A 87 11.36 -13.47 -7.62
CA VAL A 87 11.23 -12.90 -6.28
C VAL A 87 12.62 -12.72 -5.69
N TYR A 88 12.90 -11.48 -5.28
CA TYR A 88 14.12 -11.11 -4.59
C TYR A 88 13.81 -10.69 -3.16
N ILE A 89 14.66 -11.11 -2.24
CA ILE A 89 14.65 -10.69 -0.84
C ILE A 89 15.99 -10.03 -0.54
N ASP A 90 15.96 -8.78 -0.08
CA ASP A 90 17.16 -7.98 0.23
C ASP A 90 18.14 -7.92 -0.96
N GLY A 91 17.59 -7.87 -2.18
CA GLY A 91 18.35 -7.81 -3.44
C GLY A 91 18.85 -9.15 -3.97
N VAL A 92 18.69 -10.24 -3.21
CA VAL A 92 19.11 -11.59 -3.60
C VAL A 92 17.94 -12.33 -4.26
N LEU A 93 18.15 -12.93 -5.43
CA LEU A 93 17.15 -13.78 -6.10
C LEU A 93 16.90 -15.03 -5.25
N LYS A 94 15.66 -15.21 -4.79
CA LYS A 94 15.24 -16.36 -3.95
C LYS A 94 14.33 -17.34 -4.70
N LEU A 95 13.68 -16.89 -5.77
CA LEU A 95 12.77 -17.71 -6.56
C LEU A 95 12.77 -17.23 -8.02
N GLU A 96 12.90 -18.17 -8.95
CA GLU A 96 12.43 -18.04 -10.33
C GLU A 96 11.36 -19.12 -10.55
N ALA A 97 10.19 -18.73 -11.02
CA ALA A 97 9.06 -19.63 -11.23
C ALA A 97 8.36 -19.31 -12.57
N PRO A 98 7.69 -20.29 -13.20
CA PRO A 98 6.87 -19.99 -14.35
C PRO A 98 5.70 -19.08 -13.96
N GLY A 99 5.30 -18.20 -14.87
CA GLY A 99 4.00 -17.57 -14.85
C GLY A 99 2.88 -18.62 -14.96
N ARG A 100 1.62 -18.21 -14.78
CA ARG A 100 0.47 -19.12 -14.83
C ARG A 100 -0.59 -18.71 -15.86
N GLY A 101 -0.15 -18.03 -16.93
CA GLY A 101 -1.03 -17.52 -18.00
C GLY A 101 -2.05 -16.49 -17.49
N GLY A 102 -3.16 -16.29 -18.21
CA GLY A 102 -4.23 -15.36 -17.84
C GLY A 102 -4.09 -13.98 -18.49
N GLU A 103 -5.22 -13.33 -18.71
CA GLU A 103 -5.33 -12.10 -19.52
C GLU A 103 -5.30 -10.80 -18.71
N ASN A 104 -5.49 -10.89 -17.39
CA ASN A 104 -5.43 -9.72 -16.51
C ASN A 104 -4.78 -10.08 -15.18
N HIS A 105 -3.82 -9.25 -14.77
CA HIS A 105 -3.00 -9.43 -13.59
C HIS A 105 -2.93 -8.16 -12.76
N TYR A 106 -2.73 -8.30 -11.46
CA TYR A 106 -2.39 -7.15 -10.60
C TYR A 106 -1.64 -7.62 -9.34
N PHE A 107 -0.79 -6.74 -8.81
CA PHE A 107 -0.11 -6.99 -7.56
C PHE A 107 -1.04 -6.76 -6.36
N LYS A 108 -0.85 -7.56 -5.32
CA LYS A 108 -1.52 -7.37 -4.03
C LYS A 108 -0.53 -7.52 -2.90
N PHE A 109 -0.61 -6.66 -1.90
CA PHE A 109 0.19 -6.76 -0.68
C PHE A 109 -0.66 -6.46 0.55
N GLY A 110 -0.31 -7.06 1.68
CA GLY A 110 -1.13 -6.98 2.90
C GLY A 110 -1.07 -8.27 3.70
N VAL A 111 -2.18 -8.63 4.37
CA VAL A 111 -2.32 -9.95 5.00
C VAL A 111 -3.63 -10.58 4.57
N TYR A 112 -3.57 -11.81 4.09
CA TYR A 112 -4.72 -12.60 3.67
C TYR A 112 -4.66 -13.98 4.33
N SER A 113 -5.71 -14.38 5.04
CA SER A 113 -5.78 -15.73 5.61
C SER A 113 -5.62 -16.79 4.53
N GLN A 114 -4.86 -17.81 4.83
CA GLN A 114 -4.75 -19.05 4.07
C GLN A 114 -5.08 -20.20 5.03
N ASP A 115 -4.80 -21.42 4.61
CA ASP A 115 -4.85 -22.57 5.50
C ASP A 115 -3.90 -22.39 6.70
N ASP A 116 -4.28 -22.97 7.83
CA ASP A 116 -3.48 -22.98 9.07
C ASP A 116 -3.23 -21.57 9.65
N ALA A 117 -4.15 -20.64 9.39
CA ALA A 117 -4.05 -19.24 9.82
C ALA A 117 -4.08 -19.10 11.35
N SER A 118 -3.14 -18.32 11.88
CA SER A 118 -3.15 -17.88 13.27
C SER A 118 -4.28 -16.89 13.56
N HIS A 119 -4.72 -16.81 14.82
CA HIS A 119 -5.71 -15.82 15.25
C HIS A 119 -5.25 -14.37 15.04
N TYR A 120 -3.94 -14.12 15.11
CA TYR A 120 -3.34 -12.83 14.86
C TYR A 120 -2.63 -12.82 13.51
N MET A 121 -2.90 -11.81 12.68
CA MET A 121 -2.40 -11.74 11.31
C MET A 121 -2.05 -10.29 10.96
N GLU A 122 -0.74 -9.98 10.96
CA GLU A 122 -0.25 -8.64 10.72
C GLU A 122 0.95 -8.63 9.76
N SER A 123 0.98 -7.64 8.88
CA SER A 123 2.15 -7.26 8.10
C SER A 123 2.19 -5.74 8.02
N ARG A 124 3.38 -5.17 8.05
CA ARG A 124 3.62 -3.73 7.88
C ARG A 124 4.42 -3.52 6.61
N TRP A 125 4.10 -2.45 5.91
CA TRP A 125 4.69 -2.15 4.61
C TRP A 125 5.15 -0.70 4.57
N LYS A 126 6.29 -0.43 3.92
CA LYS A 126 6.79 0.94 3.67
C LYS A 126 7.56 1.00 2.35
N HIS A 127 7.65 2.21 1.81
CA HIS A 127 8.38 2.52 0.57
C HIS A 127 7.98 1.60 -0.61
N ILE A 128 6.67 1.45 -0.80
CA ILE A 128 6.12 0.68 -1.92
C ILE A 128 6.34 1.44 -3.24
N LYS A 129 6.83 0.74 -4.26
CA LYS A 129 7.00 1.20 -5.64
C LYS A 129 6.31 0.22 -6.60
N GLY A 130 6.03 0.70 -7.82
CA GLY A 130 5.28 -0.04 -8.84
C GLY A 130 3.87 0.53 -9.09
N TYR A 131 3.52 1.62 -8.40
CA TYR A 131 2.28 2.39 -8.62
C TYR A 131 2.57 3.84 -9.01
N ASP A 132 3.78 4.10 -9.46
CA ASP A 132 4.26 5.39 -9.90
C ASP A 132 3.52 5.81 -11.18
N TYR A 133 3.26 7.11 -11.33
CA TYR A 133 2.52 7.65 -12.47
C TYR A 133 2.91 9.09 -12.81
N SER A 134 2.84 9.44 -14.09
CA SER A 134 3.28 10.74 -14.61
C SER A 134 2.20 11.51 -15.38
N SER A 135 1.07 10.88 -15.72
CA SER A 135 -0.02 11.46 -16.50
C SER A 135 -1.35 10.72 -16.23
N GLY A 136 -2.45 11.25 -16.74
CA GLY A 136 -3.78 10.62 -16.61
C GLY A 136 -4.42 10.80 -15.24
N VAL A 137 -5.51 10.05 -15.02
CA VAL A 137 -6.30 10.13 -13.79
C VAL A 137 -6.07 8.89 -12.92
N HIS A 138 -5.56 9.12 -11.72
CA HIS A 138 -5.21 8.08 -10.77
C HIS A 138 -6.08 8.19 -9.52
N GLN A 139 -6.47 7.04 -8.96
CA GLN A 139 -7.31 6.98 -7.77
C GLN A 139 -6.71 6.06 -6.71
N PHE A 140 -6.65 6.56 -5.48
CA PHE A 140 -6.42 5.77 -4.28
C PHE A 140 -7.72 5.68 -3.49
N GLU A 141 -8.15 4.47 -3.16
CA GLU A 141 -9.25 4.21 -2.23
C GLU A 141 -8.74 3.38 -1.05
N GLY A 142 -9.26 3.64 0.14
CA GLY A 142 -9.01 2.80 1.32
C GLY A 142 -9.82 3.22 2.52
N TYR A 143 -9.72 2.45 3.61
CA TYR A 143 -10.28 2.84 4.90
C TYR A 143 -9.15 3.13 5.86
N PHE A 144 -9.21 4.27 6.56
CA PHE A 144 -8.27 4.61 7.62
C PHE A 144 -8.95 4.66 8.99
N TYR A 145 -8.16 4.42 10.03
CA TYR A 145 -8.53 4.55 11.44
C TYR A 145 -7.34 5.14 12.20
N VAL A 146 -7.61 6.11 13.07
CA VAL A 146 -6.60 6.72 13.94
C VAL A 146 -7.01 6.50 15.40
N PRO A 147 -6.21 5.82 16.23
CA PRO A 147 -6.57 5.60 17.63
C PRO A 147 -6.39 6.85 18.49
N SER A 148 -7.27 7.05 19.48
CA SER A 148 -7.12 8.13 20.48
C SER A 148 -6.18 7.80 21.64
N HIS A 149 -6.03 6.51 22.01
CA HIS A 149 -5.42 6.07 23.29
C HIS A 149 -3.97 6.53 23.52
N HIS A 150 -3.29 7.02 22.48
CA HIS A 150 -1.97 7.64 22.57
C HIS A 150 -1.87 9.03 21.92
N GLY A 151 -3.02 9.64 21.57
CA GLY A 151 -3.09 11.01 21.07
C GLY A 151 -2.39 11.25 19.74
N THR A 152 -2.48 10.32 18.78
CA THR A 152 -1.82 10.44 17.46
C THR A 152 -2.13 11.80 16.82
N SER A 153 -1.14 12.69 16.80
CA SER A 153 -1.26 14.08 16.34
C SER A 153 0.06 14.53 15.73
N GLY A 154 0.03 15.58 14.90
CA GLY A 154 1.22 16.06 14.20
C GLY A 154 1.76 15.04 13.19
N VAL A 155 0.87 14.31 12.52
CA VAL A 155 1.25 13.28 11.53
C VAL A 155 0.56 13.46 10.20
N CYS A 156 1.23 13.07 9.12
CA CYS A 156 0.61 12.88 7.82
C CYS A 156 0.21 11.41 7.67
N ILE A 157 -1.06 11.16 7.35
CA ILE A 157 -1.57 9.80 7.18
C ILE A 157 -1.62 9.36 5.72
N MET A 158 -1.71 10.30 4.78
CA MET A 158 -1.74 10.02 3.34
C MET A 158 -1.05 11.15 2.56
N GLN A 159 -0.30 10.80 1.51
CA GLN A 159 0.32 11.75 0.59
C GLN A 159 0.13 11.35 -0.87
N ILE A 160 0.11 12.36 -1.74
CA ILE A 160 0.61 12.22 -3.11
C ILE A 160 1.98 12.90 -3.12
N PHE A 161 3.04 12.12 -3.30
CA PHE A 161 4.41 12.64 -3.40
C PHE A 161 4.78 12.86 -4.87
N GLY A 162 5.76 13.72 -5.15
CA GLY A 162 6.30 13.91 -6.50
C GLY A 162 5.97 15.24 -7.18
N ALA A 163 5.61 16.27 -6.42
CA ALA A 163 5.32 17.60 -6.96
C ALA A 163 6.56 18.29 -7.54
N SER A 164 6.35 19.31 -8.38
CA SER A 164 7.41 20.21 -8.83
C SER A 164 7.91 21.12 -7.69
N PRO A 165 9.20 21.53 -7.71
CA PRO A 165 9.72 22.56 -6.81
C PRO A 165 8.85 23.83 -6.80
N PRO A 166 8.68 24.50 -5.64
CA PRO A 166 9.37 24.29 -4.36
C PRO A 166 8.72 23.20 -3.47
N HIS A 167 7.75 22.44 -3.99
CA HIS A 167 6.99 21.46 -3.22
C HIS A 167 7.54 20.04 -3.42
N ALA A 168 7.50 19.22 -2.37
CA ALA A 168 7.80 17.79 -2.47
C ALA A 168 6.56 16.92 -2.69
N SER A 169 5.38 17.42 -2.32
CA SER A 169 4.11 16.69 -2.37
C SER A 169 3.02 17.53 -3.02
N THR A 170 2.14 16.84 -3.75
CA THR A 170 0.93 17.36 -4.37
C THR A 170 -0.24 17.37 -3.38
N LEU A 171 -0.28 16.38 -2.48
CA LEU A 171 -1.27 16.27 -1.40
C LEU A 171 -0.63 15.78 -0.11
N MET A 172 -1.07 16.32 1.03
CA MET A 172 -0.88 15.72 2.34
C MET A 172 -2.18 15.80 3.15
N LEU A 173 -2.60 14.67 3.71
CA LEU A 173 -3.68 14.59 4.70
C LEU A 173 -3.06 14.46 6.09
N ARG A 174 -3.13 15.53 6.89
CA ARG A 174 -2.49 15.59 8.21
C ARG A 174 -3.51 15.53 9.34
N VAL A 175 -3.15 14.84 10.42
CA VAL A 175 -3.95 14.70 11.62
C VAL A 175 -3.36 15.60 12.70
N TYR A 176 -4.20 16.48 13.23
CA TYR A 176 -3.90 17.31 14.40
C TYR A 176 -5.09 17.27 15.34
N ASN A 177 -4.87 16.78 16.57
CA ASN A 177 -5.83 16.81 17.67
C ASN A 177 -7.24 16.28 17.26
N GLY A 178 -7.27 15.13 16.60
CA GLY A 178 -8.53 14.47 16.19
C GLY A 178 -9.20 15.09 14.96
N LYS A 179 -8.52 16.00 14.26
CA LYS A 179 -8.99 16.65 13.04
C LYS A 179 -8.09 16.32 11.86
N LEU A 180 -8.68 16.11 10.69
CA LEU A 180 -8.00 15.83 9.43
C LEU A 180 -7.93 17.10 8.58
N TYR A 181 -6.74 17.46 8.13
CA TYR A 181 -6.45 18.67 7.37
C TYR A 181 -5.85 18.36 6.00
N TYR A 182 -6.14 19.23 5.04
CA TYR A 182 -5.32 19.40 3.85
C TYR A 182 -4.09 20.23 4.24
N TYR A 183 -2.90 19.62 4.26
CA TYR A 183 -1.70 20.19 4.89
C TYR A 183 -1.98 20.63 6.34
N ARG A 184 -1.53 21.81 6.78
CA ARG A 184 -1.57 22.24 8.19
C ARG A 184 -2.61 23.33 8.48
N SER A 185 -3.01 24.12 7.48
CA SER A 185 -3.74 25.36 7.72
C SER A 185 -5.15 25.34 7.15
N GLY A 186 -6.05 26.08 7.80
CA GLY A 186 -7.42 26.31 7.35
C GLY A 186 -8.46 25.40 8.02
N LYS A 187 -9.63 25.30 7.39
CA LYS A 187 -10.75 24.49 7.88
C LYS A 187 -10.40 23.00 7.75
N PRO A 188 -10.63 22.17 8.78
CA PRO A 188 -10.42 20.73 8.67
C PRO A 188 -11.39 20.11 7.64
N LEU A 189 -10.90 19.10 6.92
CA LEU A 189 -11.71 18.29 6.00
C LEU A 189 -12.71 17.41 6.77
N LEU A 190 -12.31 17.00 7.98
CA LEU A 190 -13.11 16.17 8.87
C LEU A 190 -12.65 16.37 10.32
N GLU A 191 -13.61 16.40 11.25
CA GLU A 191 -13.34 16.48 12.68
C GLU A 191 -13.75 15.17 13.39
N ASN A 192 -13.28 14.98 14.63
CA ASN A 192 -13.62 13.86 15.49
C ASN A 192 -13.30 12.49 14.85
N ILE A 193 -12.11 12.38 14.26
CA ILE A 193 -11.68 11.22 13.46
C ILE A 193 -11.18 10.04 14.30
N TYR A 194 -10.99 10.24 15.61
CA TYR A 194 -10.45 9.17 16.44
C TYR A 194 -11.45 8.03 16.60
N ASP A 195 -10.89 6.84 16.71
CA ASP A 195 -11.56 5.58 17.01
C ASP A 195 -12.71 5.20 16.07
N LYS A 196 -12.62 5.67 14.82
CA LYS A 196 -13.61 5.43 13.77
C LYS A 196 -12.91 5.07 12.47
N TRP A 197 -13.57 4.22 11.68
CA TRP A 197 -13.15 3.91 10.32
C TRP A 197 -13.81 4.91 9.35
N PHE A 198 -13.01 5.47 8.45
CA PHE A 198 -13.50 6.34 7.38
C PHE A 198 -13.05 5.80 6.03
N ARG A 199 -13.95 5.76 5.06
CA ARG A 199 -13.60 5.52 3.66
C ARG A 199 -12.96 6.79 3.11
N LEU A 200 -11.71 6.70 2.67
CA LEU A 200 -10.97 7.72 1.96
C LEU A 200 -10.93 7.36 0.48
N ASN A 201 -11.23 8.33 -0.37
CA ASN A 201 -10.98 8.25 -1.80
C ASN A 201 -10.26 9.53 -2.24
N VAL A 202 -9.10 9.37 -2.86
CA VAL A 202 -8.24 10.44 -3.36
C VAL A 202 -8.06 10.24 -4.85
N ILE A 203 -8.44 11.24 -5.64
CA ILE A 203 -8.26 11.26 -7.09
C ILE A 203 -7.23 12.33 -7.42
N HIS A 204 -6.23 11.97 -8.22
CA HIS A 204 -5.29 12.90 -8.82
C HIS A 204 -5.46 12.85 -10.33
N ASP A 205 -6.03 13.90 -10.89
CA ASP A 205 -6.08 14.14 -12.32
C ASP A 205 -4.84 14.95 -12.68
N VAL A 206 -3.82 14.27 -13.18
CA VAL A 206 -2.53 14.91 -13.52
C VAL A 206 -2.71 15.84 -14.71
N ASP A 207 -3.54 15.44 -15.68
CA ASP A 207 -3.72 16.15 -16.94
C ASP A 207 -4.53 17.45 -16.72
N ALA A 208 -5.56 17.40 -15.87
CA ALA A 208 -6.30 18.59 -15.46
C ALA A 208 -5.59 19.38 -14.34
N SER A 209 -4.48 18.88 -13.80
CA SER A 209 -3.78 19.43 -12.63
C SER A 209 -4.74 19.66 -11.45
N LYS A 210 -5.50 18.63 -11.07
CA LYS A 210 -6.46 18.68 -9.95
C LYS A 210 -6.34 17.49 -9.01
N VAL A 211 -6.59 17.74 -7.73
CA VAL A 211 -6.71 16.72 -6.69
C VAL A 211 -8.08 16.83 -6.03
N HIS A 212 -8.74 15.70 -5.85
CA HIS A 212 -10.00 15.60 -5.13
C HIS A 212 -9.88 14.63 -3.96
N VAL A 213 -10.46 15.00 -2.81
CA VAL A 213 -10.52 14.12 -1.63
C VAL A 213 -11.97 13.95 -1.22
N TYR A 214 -12.38 12.71 -1.07
CA TYR A 214 -13.70 12.30 -0.61
C TYR A 214 -13.56 11.51 0.68
N ILE A 215 -14.45 11.78 1.63
CA ILE A 215 -14.54 11.02 2.88
C ILE A 215 -15.96 10.51 3.04
N ASN A 216 -16.10 9.19 3.18
CA ASN A 216 -17.38 8.48 3.20
C ASN A 216 -18.27 8.85 2.00
N GLY A 217 -17.67 8.96 0.81
CA GLY A 217 -18.36 9.30 -0.44
C GLY A 217 -18.68 10.79 -0.63
N VAL A 218 -18.44 11.63 0.38
CA VAL A 218 -18.69 13.08 0.29
C VAL A 218 -17.41 13.81 -0.10
N LYS A 219 -17.45 14.64 -1.14
CA LYS A 219 -16.32 15.49 -1.56
C LYS A 219 -16.00 16.48 -0.44
N LYS A 220 -14.75 16.48 0.02
CA LYS A 220 -14.23 17.37 1.08
C LYS A 220 -13.21 18.37 0.57
N LEU A 221 -12.52 18.04 -0.52
CA LEU A 221 -11.49 18.90 -1.11
C LEU A 221 -11.56 18.82 -2.63
N GLU A 222 -11.38 19.98 -3.24
CA GLU A 222 -10.80 20.15 -4.56
C GLU A 222 -9.62 21.12 -4.40
N ALA A 223 -8.46 20.74 -4.92
CA ALA A 223 -7.26 21.56 -4.89
C ALA A 223 -6.53 21.45 -6.22
N ASP A 224 -5.70 22.44 -6.52
CA ASP A 224 -4.79 22.34 -7.66
C ASP A 224 -3.72 21.27 -7.41
N GLY A 225 -3.40 20.55 -8.48
CA GLY A 225 -2.18 19.78 -8.58
C GLY A 225 -0.95 20.69 -8.43
N ARG A 226 0.23 20.09 -8.27
CA ARG A 226 1.48 20.83 -8.05
C ARG A 226 2.56 20.49 -9.08
N GLY A 227 2.13 20.13 -10.29
CA GLY A 227 3.02 19.62 -11.34
C GLY A 227 3.79 18.38 -10.87
N GLY A 228 4.94 18.12 -11.50
CA GLY A 228 5.78 16.95 -11.25
C GLY A 228 5.74 15.95 -12.40
N THR A 229 6.80 15.15 -12.55
CA THR A 229 6.93 14.16 -13.63
C THR A 229 6.85 12.72 -13.14
N ASN A 230 6.83 12.49 -11.83
CA ASN A 230 6.64 11.17 -11.26
C ASN A 230 5.95 11.27 -9.89
N HIS A 231 4.78 10.66 -9.77
CA HIS A 231 3.93 10.71 -8.60
C HIS A 231 3.69 9.32 -8.03
N PHE A 232 3.48 9.23 -6.73
CA PHE A 232 3.03 7.99 -6.08
C PHE A 232 2.28 8.27 -4.79
N TYR A 233 1.38 7.36 -4.43
CA TYR A 233 0.64 7.42 -3.18
C TYR A 233 1.48 6.89 -2.02
N LYS A 234 1.40 7.58 -0.87
CA LYS A 234 1.93 7.10 0.40
C LYS A 234 0.82 7.10 1.43
N PHE A 235 0.77 6.08 2.27
CA PHE A 235 -0.17 6.00 3.39
C PHE A 235 0.53 5.32 4.59
N GLY A 236 0.10 5.66 5.80
CA GLY A 236 0.76 5.21 7.04
C GLY A 236 0.88 6.35 8.04
N VAL A 237 1.93 6.37 8.88
CA VAL A 237 2.24 7.53 9.72
C VAL A 237 3.56 8.14 9.28
N TYR A 238 3.56 9.43 9.02
CA TYR A 238 4.75 10.21 8.73
C TYR A 238 4.77 11.44 9.63
N ALA A 239 5.75 11.51 10.53
CA ALA A 239 5.88 12.60 11.50
C ALA A 239 5.92 13.96 10.80
N GLN A 240 5.23 14.94 11.37
CA GLN A 240 5.23 16.34 10.97
C GLN A 240 5.59 17.20 12.18
N GLU A 241 5.53 18.51 12.01
CA GLU A 241 5.67 19.43 13.13
C GLU A 241 4.61 19.16 14.20
N GLY A 242 5.07 19.04 15.45
CA GLY A 242 4.22 18.72 16.61
C GLY A 242 3.82 17.25 16.74
N ALA A 243 4.57 16.33 16.11
CA ALA A 243 4.30 14.89 16.19
C ALA A 243 4.28 14.36 17.63
N SER A 244 3.28 13.53 17.95
CA SER A 244 3.22 12.79 19.21
C SER A 244 4.31 11.71 19.29
N HIS A 245 4.72 11.35 20.52
CA HIS A 245 5.71 10.29 20.75
C HIS A 245 5.27 8.92 20.22
N TYR A 246 3.98 8.63 20.26
CA TYR A 246 3.38 7.45 19.67
C TYR A 246 2.44 7.89 18.55
N MET A 247 2.56 7.23 17.40
CA MET A 247 1.81 7.55 16.19
C MET A 247 1.33 6.27 15.56
N GLU A 248 0.02 6.15 15.36
CA GLU A 248 -0.55 4.98 14.72
C GLU A 248 -1.65 5.38 13.74
N SER A 249 -1.64 4.73 12.58
CA SER A 249 -2.77 4.71 11.67
C SER A 249 -2.96 3.28 11.21
N ARG A 250 -4.22 2.85 11.13
CA ARG A 250 -4.59 1.52 10.64
C ARG A 250 -5.29 1.69 9.31
N TRP A 251 -4.97 0.81 8.38
CA TRP A 251 -5.50 0.85 7.02
C TRP A 251 -6.14 -0.49 6.66
N LYS A 252 -7.20 -0.48 5.84
CA LYS A 252 -7.82 -1.68 5.25
C LYS A 252 -8.48 -1.38 3.92
N GLY A 253 -8.61 -2.41 3.06
CA GLY A 253 -9.32 -2.30 1.78
C GLY A 253 -8.73 -1.25 0.84
N ILE A 254 -7.41 -1.13 0.80
CA ILE A 254 -6.68 -0.25 -0.11
C ILE A 254 -6.85 -0.75 -1.55
N LYS A 255 -7.08 0.18 -2.48
CA LYS A 255 -7.14 -0.06 -3.91
C LYS A 255 -6.51 1.12 -4.63
N ILE A 256 -5.71 0.84 -5.65
CA ILE A 256 -5.09 1.87 -6.50
C ILE A 256 -5.54 1.59 -7.93
N PHE A 257 -6.14 2.59 -8.57
CA PHE A 257 -6.67 2.48 -9.93
C PHE A 257 -6.00 3.52 -10.83
N LYS A 258 -5.80 3.12 -12.09
CA LYS A 258 -5.63 4.04 -13.21
C LYS A 258 -6.97 4.12 -13.93
N MET A 259 -7.58 5.29 -13.95
CA MET A 259 -8.86 5.49 -14.66
C MET A 259 -8.57 5.66 -16.15
N LYS A 260 -9.43 5.08 -16.99
CA LYS A 260 -9.39 5.19 -18.45
C LYS A 260 -10.05 6.48 -18.90
#